data_AF-A0A5C4NBG9-F1
#
_entry.id   AF-A0A5C4NBG9-F1
#
_cell.length_a   1.000
_cell.length_b   1.000
_cell.length_c   1.000
_cell.angle_alpha   90.00
_cell.angle_beta   90.00
_cell.angle_gamma   90.00
#
_symmetry.space_group_name_H-M   'P 1'
#
loop_
_entity.id
_entity.type
_entity.pdbx_description
1 polymer ?
#
loop_
_entity_poly.entity_id
_entity_poly.type
_entity_poly.pdbx_seq_one_letter_code
_entity_poly.pdbx_strand_id
1 'polypeptide(L)' 'MHPVHEITRPTVLPAPTPLFRRLLDWLVEVDARYREARRIEGLTEERLRDVGLTRADFTRR' A
#
# COMPACT_ATOMS: atom_id res chain seq x y z
N MET A 1 25.16 42.93 -8.37
CA MET A 1 23.71 43.12 -8.38
C MET A 1 23.10 41.76 -8.71
N HIS A 2 22.81 40.94 -7.69
CA HIS A 2 22.32 39.58 -7.89
C HIS A 2 20.78 39.58 -7.91
N PRO A 3 20.13 38.85 -8.83
CA PRO A 3 18.68 38.74 -8.84
C PRO A 3 18.23 38.00 -7.58
N VAL A 4 17.32 38.62 -6.84
CA VAL A 4 16.65 38.02 -5.69
C VAL A 4 15.81 36.87 -6.23
N HIS A 5 16.21 35.63 -5.93
CA HIS A 5 15.36 34.48 -6.20
C HIS A 5 14.08 34.62 -5.38
N GLU A 6 12.97 34.84 -6.08
CA GLU A 6 11.62 34.76 -5.51
C GLU A 6 11.46 33.40 -4.86
N ILE A 7 11.42 33.37 -3.52
CA ILE A 7 11.10 32.17 -2.77
C ILE A 7 9.62 31.90 -3.03
N THR A 8 9.32 31.00 -3.96
CA THR A 8 7.97 30.48 -4.19
C THR A 8 7.42 30.00 -2.86
N ARG A 9 6.42 30.72 -2.33
CA ARG A 9 5.81 30.36 -1.04
C ARG A 9 5.29 28.93 -1.12
N PRO A 10 5.55 28.08 -0.11
CA PRO A 10 5.04 26.72 -0.12
C PRO A 10 3.51 26.78 -0.20
N THR A 11 2.95 26.21 -1.26
CA THR A 11 1.51 25.99 -1.38
C THR A 11 1.09 25.04 -0.27
N VAL A 12 0.60 25.59 0.84
CA VAL A 12 0.07 24.79 1.95
C VAL A 12 -1.24 24.19 1.48
N LEU A 13 -1.22 22.90 1.13
CA LEU A 13 -2.44 22.16 0.87
C LEU A 13 -3.24 22.04 2.16
N PRO A 14 -4.57 22.27 2.14
CA PRO A 14 -5.39 22.10 3.32
C PRO A 14 -5.28 20.64 3.83
N ALA A 15 -5.22 20.48 5.15
CA ALA A 15 -5.14 19.16 5.75
C ALA A 15 -6.37 18.32 5.34
N PRO A 16 -6.19 17.04 4.96
CA PRO A 16 -7.29 16.18 4.59
C PRO A 16 -8.28 16.03 5.74
N THR A 17 -9.57 15.95 5.41
CA THR A 17 -10.61 15.70 6.41
C THR A 17 -10.41 14.31 7.04
N PRO A 18 -10.83 14.09 8.30
CA PRO A 18 -10.65 12.81 8.97
C PRO A 18 -11.36 11.65 8.24
N LEU A 19 -12.47 11.92 7.56
CA LEU A 19 -13.16 10.94 6.71
C LEU A 19 -12.32 10.56 5.48
N PHE A 20 -11.73 11.56 4.82
CA PHE A 20 -10.85 11.31 3.69
C PHE A 20 -9.62 10.50 4.10
N ARG A 21 -9.04 10.79 5.27
CA ARG A 21 -7.93 10.00 5.81
C ARG A 21 -8.32 8.55 6.09
N ARG A 22 -9.48 8.31 6.72
CA ARG A 22 -10.00 6.95 6.93
C ARG A 22 -10.22 6.18 5.64
N LEU A 23 -10.71 6.85 4.60
CA LEU A 23 -10.87 6.24 3.28
C LEU A 23 -9.52 5.84 2.68
N LEU A 24 -8.50 6.69 2.79
CA LEU A 24 -7.14 6.38 2.34
C LEU A 24 -6.54 5.22 3.13
N ASP A 25 -6.70 5.21 4.46
CA ASP A 25 -6.22 4.13 5.31
C ASP A 25 -6.87 2.79 4.91
N TRP A 26 -8.19 2.79 4.67
CA TRP A 26 -8.92 1.61 4.19
C TRP A 26 -8.44 1.15 2.80
N LEU A 27 -8.22 2.07 1.86
CA LEU A 27 -7.70 1.76 0.52
C LEU A 27 -6.32 1.11 0.59
N VAL A 28 -5.44 1.64 1.44
CA VAL A 28 -4.10 1.08 1.65
C VAL A 28 -4.18 -0.33 2.24
N GLU A 29 -5.07 -0.55 3.20
CA GLU A 29 -5.27 -1.88 3.80
C GLU A 29 -5.78 -2.90 2.76
N VAL A 30 -6.75 -2.50 1.94
CA VAL A 30 -7.29 -3.36 0.88
C VAL A 30 -6.24 -3.67 -0.19
N ASP A 31 -5.49 -2.67 -0.67
CA ASP A 31 -4.42 -2.87 -1.65
C ASP A 31 -3.30 -3.77 -1.11
N ALA A 32 -2.89 -3.56 0.15
CA ALA A 32 -1.90 -4.42 0.80
C ALA A 32 -2.37 -5.87 0.86
N ARG A 33 -3.64 -6.10 1.25
CA ARG A 33 -4.22 -7.46 1.32
C ARG A 33 -4.32 -8.11 -0.07
N TYR A 34 -4.68 -7.33 -1.09
CA TYR A 34 -4.74 -7.81 -2.47
C TYR A 34 -3.36 -8.21 -2.99
N ARG A 35 -2.34 -7.37 -2.78
CA ARG A 35 -0.96 -7.65 -3.21
C ARG A 35 -0.39 -8.87 -2.51
N GLU A 36 -0.66 -9.03 -1.22
CA GLU A 36 -0.22 -10.19 -0.47
C GLU A 36 -0.85 -11.47 -1.01
N ALA A 37 -2.16 -11.46 -1.25
CA ALA A 37 -2.85 -12.59 -1.88
C ALA A 37 -2.25 -12.93 -3.26
N ARG A 38 -2.02 -11.92 -4.12
CA ARG A 38 -1.41 -12.12 -5.44
C ARG A 38 0.02 -12.61 -5.37
N ARG A 39 0.80 -12.17 -4.39
CA ARG A 39 2.16 -12.64 -4.15
C ARG A 39 2.14 -14.13 -3.81
N ILE A 40 1.29 -14.53 -2.86
CA ILE A 40 1.13 -15.93 -2.45
C ILE A 40 0.63 -16.79 -3.62
N GLU A 41 -0.36 -16.32 -4.39
CA GLU A 41 -0.81 -17.00 -5.60
C GLU A 41 0.33 -17.21 -6.61
N GLY A 42 1.26 -16.26 -6.70
CA GLY A 42 2.42 -16.35 -7.59
C GLY A 42 3.55 -17.27 -7.09
N LEU A 43 3.52 -17.73 -5.84
CA LEU A 43 4.54 -18.62 -5.29
C LEU A 43 4.38 -20.04 -5.83
N THR A 44 5.51 -20.70 -6.10
CA THR A 44 5.57 -22.14 -6.41
C THR A 44 5.28 -22.97 -5.15
N GLU A 45 4.89 -24.22 -5.32
CA GLU A 45 4.64 -25.15 -4.20
C GLU A 45 5.88 -25.38 -3.31
N GLU A 46 7.09 -25.26 -3.86
CA GLU A 46 8.31 -25.33 -3.04
C GLU A 46 8.42 -24.10 -2.13
N ARG A 47 8.20 -22.91 -2.68
CA ARG A 47 8.27 -21.66 -1.91
C ARG A 47 7.17 -21.52 -0.88
N LEU A 48 5.99 -22.08 -1.15
CA LEU A 48 4.93 -22.18 -0.15
C LEU A 48 5.35 -23.11 1.01
N ARG A 49 5.94 -24.26 0.70
CA ARG A 49 6.45 -25.18 1.72
C ARG A 49 7.57 -24.56 2.56
N ASP A 50 8.44 -23.75 1.98
CA ASP A 50 9.52 -23.05 2.71
C ASP A 50 8.98 -22.11 3.81
N VAL A 51 7.79 -21.54 3.61
CA VAL A 51 7.10 -20.70 4.61
C VAL A 51 6.07 -21.47 5.44
N GLY A 52 6.05 -22.81 5.33
CA GLY A 52 5.15 -23.67 6.09
C GLY A 52 3.70 -23.63 5.63
N LEU A 53 3.45 -23.19 4.40
CA LEU A 53 2.12 -23.07 3.81
C LEU A 53 1.90 -24.14 2.74
N THR A 54 0.64 -24.52 2.54
CA THR A 54 0.19 -25.35 1.44
C THR A 54 -0.91 -24.63 0.67
N ARG A 55 -1.10 -24.97 -0.61
CA ARG A 55 -2.18 -24.38 -1.41
C ARG A 55 -3.58 -24.60 -0.81
N ALA A 56 -3.75 -25.71 -0.07
CA ALA A 56 -4.99 -26.06 0.62
C ALA A 56 -5.35 -25.11 1.78
N ASP A 57 -4.36 -24.41 2.34
CA ASP A 57 -4.61 -23.43 3.41
C ASP A 57 -5.34 -22.18 2.88
N PHE A 58 -5.32 -21.95 1.57
CA PHE A 58 -5.94 -20.80 0.91
C PHE A 58 -7.31 -21.10 0.29
N THR A 59 -7.66 -22.36 0.06
CA THR A 59 -8.95 -22.75 -0.56
C THR A 59 -10.12 -22.86 0.42
N ARG A 60 -9.90 -22.61 1.73
CA ARG A 60 -10.91 -22.78 2.79
C ARG A 60 -11.64 -21.50 3.21
N ARG A 61 -11.58 -20.42 2.43
CA ARG A 61 -12.26 -19.15 2.72
C ARG A 61 -13.59 -19.00 2.00
#